data_AF-A0A6C0Y744-F1
#
_entry.id   AF-A0A6C0Y744-F1
#
_cell.length_a   1.000
_cell.length_b   1.000
_cell.length_c   1.000
_cell.angle_alpha   90.00
_cell.angle_beta   90.00
_cell.angle_gamma   90.00
#
_symmetry.space_group_name_H-M   'P 1'
#
loop_
_entity.id
_entity.type
_entity.pdbx_description
1 polymer ?
#
loop_
_entity_poly.entity_id
_entity_poly.type
_entity_poly.pdbx_seq_one_letter_code
_entity_poly.pdbx_strand_id
1 'polypeptide(L)'
;MTNRINSEQAVEHAWKYFELHSNQRITMFNYFLFIIAGLGTAIGVSIQSSSTFAYIGIFLSIFLSITAFVFWKLDQRTSFLIKQSEEVFKRLERNSSIDIGIFCNEESNLIRANMGKKYLSKILTYGLIFRATFLIMGLIGLIGVLIFSLIIFEKISFETPKKNDTTLISK
;
A
#
# COMPACT_ATOMS: atom_id res chain seq x y z
N MET A 1 -33.15 5.33 26.86
CA MET A 1 -34.00 4.48 26.01
C MET A 1 -33.10 3.80 24.99
N THR A 2 -32.78 2.52 25.17
CA THR A 2 -32.04 1.71 24.19
C THR A 2 -33.00 1.38 23.06
N ASN A 3 -32.84 2.08 21.92
CA ASN A 3 -33.61 1.80 20.72
C ASN A 3 -33.15 0.43 20.18
N ARG A 4 -33.88 -0.64 20.52
CA ARG A 4 -33.53 -2.00 20.11
C ARG A 4 -33.84 -2.12 18.62
N ILE A 5 -32.80 -2.12 17.80
CA ILE A 5 -32.90 -2.40 16.37
C ILE A 5 -33.46 -3.83 16.20
N ASN A 6 -34.44 -4.00 15.31
CA ASN A 6 -34.97 -5.33 14.98
C ASN A 6 -33.86 -6.21 14.38
N SER A 7 -33.91 -7.54 14.54
CA SER A 7 -32.88 -8.46 14.04
C SER A 7 -32.66 -8.32 12.52
N GLU A 8 -33.74 -8.15 11.75
CA GLU A 8 -33.67 -7.91 10.31
C GLU A 8 -32.97 -6.59 9.96
N GLN A 9 -33.32 -5.51 10.67
CA GLN A 9 -32.68 -4.20 10.50
C GLN A 9 -31.19 -4.24 10.89
N ALA A 10 -30.83 -5.04 11.89
CA ALA A 10 -29.44 -5.22 12.30
C ALA A 10 -28.63 -6.00 11.25
N VAL A 11 -29.22 -7.05 10.65
CA VAL A 11 -28.62 -7.80 9.53
C VAL A 11 -28.43 -6.89 8.32
N GLU A 12 -29.47 -6.15 7.92
CA GLU A 12 -29.43 -5.26 6.77
C GLU A 12 -28.40 -4.13 6.96
N HIS A 13 -28.36 -3.53 8.16
CA HIS A 13 -27.38 -2.51 8.48
C HIS A 13 -25.95 -3.06 8.44
N ALA A 14 -25.71 -4.24 9.03
CA ALA A 14 -24.40 -4.90 8.98
C ALA A 14 -23.96 -5.23 7.54
N TRP A 15 -24.91 -5.65 6.69
CA TRP A 15 -24.66 -5.95 5.28
C TRP A 15 -24.27 -4.70 4.49
N LYS A 16 -25.08 -3.64 4.60
CA LYS A 16 -24.79 -2.35 3.94
C LYS A 16 -23.45 -1.76 4.39
N TYR A 17 -23.12 -1.89 5.67
CA TYR A 17 -21.84 -1.44 6.23
C TYR A 17 -20.66 -2.26 5.67
N PHE A 18 -20.78 -3.59 5.63
CA PHE A 18 -19.79 -4.49 5.04
C PHE A 18 -19.56 -4.17 3.56
N GLU A 19 -20.64 -4.06 2.78
CA GLU A 19 -20.62 -3.78 1.35
C GLU A 19 -19.95 -2.43 1.06
N LEU A 20 -20.36 -1.38 1.76
CA LEU A 20 -19.79 -0.05 1.62
C LEU A 20 -18.27 -0.05 1.80
N HIS A 21 -17.78 -0.61 2.91
CA HIS A 21 -16.35 -0.57 3.21
C HIS A 21 -15.53 -1.54 2.35
N SER A 22 -16.11 -2.66 1.93
CA SER A 22 -15.47 -3.58 0.98
C SER A 22 -15.28 -2.90 -0.39
N ASN A 23 -16.31 -2.21 -0.88
CA ASN A 23 -16.24 -1.45 -2.13
C ASN A 23 -15.29 -0.26 -2.04
N GLN A 24 -15.29 0.48 -0.93
CA GLN A 24 -14.32 1.55 -0.67
C GLN A 24 -12.89 1.04 -0.73
N ARG A 25 -12.61 -0.14 -0.15
CA ARG A 25 -11.27 -0.73 -0.14
C ARG A 25 -10.74 -1.04 -1.55
N ILE A 26 -11.57 -1.65 -2.40
CA ILE A 26 -11.21 -1.92 -3.80
C ILE A 26 -11.01 -0.62 -4.59
N THR A 27 -11.91 0.36 -4.39
CA THR A 27 -11.83 1.66 -5.07
C THR A 27 -10.54 2.42 -4.71
N MET A 28 -10.17 2.46 -3.42
CA MET A 28 -8.92 3.08 -3.00
C MET A 28 -7.69 2.37 -3.59
N PHE A 29 -7.71 1.05 -3.68
CA PHE A 29 -6.61 0.31 -4.30
C PHE A 29 -6.48 0.66 -5.80
N ASN A 30 -7.59 0.80 -6.52
CA ASN A 30 -7.56 1.22 -7.92
C ASN A 30 -6.99 2.64 -8.10
N TYR A 31 -7.35 3.58 -7.23
CA TYR A 31 -6.77 4.92 -7.24
C TYR A 31 -5.27 4.90 -6.92
N PHE A 32 -4.84 4.05 -5.98
CA PHE A 32 -3.43 3.86 -5.71
C PHE A 32 -2.68 3.40 -6.96
N LEU A 33 -3.17 2.36 -7.66
CA LEU A 33 -2.57 1.84 -8.89
C LEU A 33 -2.44 2.93 -9.97
N PHE A 34 -3.48 3.74 -10.15
CA PHE A 34 -3.45 4.86 -11.09
C PHE A 34 -2.37 5.89 -10.74
N ILE A 35 -2.31 6.30 -9.47
CA ILE A 35 -1.33 7.29 -8.99
C ILE A 35 0.10 6.76 -9.14
N ILE A 36 0.36 5.52 -8.71
CA ILE A 36 1.72 4.97 -8.81
C ILE A 36 2.14 4.72 -10.25
N ALA A 37 1.22 4.43 -11.17
CA ALA A 37 1.54 4.32 -12.58
C ALA A 37 2.03 5.67 -13.12
N GLY A 38 1.30 6.75 -12.83
CA GLY A 38 1.70 8.11 -13.20
C GLY A 38 3.03 8.53 -12.57
N LEU A 39 3.20 8.30 -11.26
CA LEU A 39 4.45 8.61 -10.56
C LEU A 39 5.63 7.77 -11.06
N GLY A 40 5.41 6.47 -11.31
CA GLY A 40 6.42 5.57 -11.85
C GLY A 40 6.90 6.02 -13.23
N THR A 41 5.98 6.42 -14.11
CA THR A 41 6.34 6.99 -15.41
C THR A 41 7.13 8.30 -15.25
N ALA A 42 6.68 9.23 -14.40
CA ALA A 42 7.35 10.50 -14.20
C ALA A 42 8.76 10.33 -13.61
N ILE A 43 8.94 9.39 -12.67
CA ILE A 43 10.25 9.00 -12.13
C ILE A 43 11.12 8.39 -13.23
N GLY A 44 10.59 7.46 -14.02
CA GLY A 44 11.33 6.82 -15.12
C GLY A 44 11.83 7.82 -16.17
N VAL A 45 10.98 8.78 -16.56
CA VAL A 45 11.38 9.88 -17.46
C VAL A 45 12.44 10.77 -16.81
N SER A 46 12.32 11.06 -15.51
CA SER A 46 13.30 11.88 -14.79
C SER A 46 14.68 11.23 -14.74
N ILE A 47 14.77 9.89 -14.66
CA ILE A 47 16.03 9.14 -14.71
C ILE A 47 16.69 9.26 -16.09
N GLN A 48 15.90 9.23 -17.17
CA GLN A 48 16.42 9.31 -18.55
C GLN A 48 16.75 10.75 -18.98
N SER A 49 16.23 11.74 -18.27
CA SER A 49 16.43 13.15 -18.58
C SER A 49 17.80 13.65 -18.08
N SER A 50 18.15 14.90 -18.42
CA SER A 50 19.40 15.48 -17.95
C SER A 50 19.46 15.56 -16.42
N SER A 51 20.68 15.61 -15.87
CA SER A 51 20.94 15.69 -14.42
C SER A 51 20.26 16.88 -13.72
N THR A 52 19.85 17.90 -14.48
CA THR A 52 19.04 19.02 -13.99
C THR A 52 17.68 18.59 -13.44
N PHE A 53 17.09 17.50 -13.97
CA PHE A 53 15.82 16.94 -13.50
C PHE A 53 15.96 16.07 -12.25
N ALA A 54 17.18 15.82 -11.76
CA ALA A 54 17.38 14.95 -10.60
C ALA A 54 16.70 15.48 -9.33
N TYR A 55 16.61 16.80 -9.15
CA TYR A 55 15.84 17.40 -8.04
C TYR A 55 14.35 17.09 -8.10
N ILE A 56 13.77 17.11 -9.31
CA ILE A 56 12.37 16.72 -9.55
C ILE A 56 12.21 15.22 -9.27
N GLY A 57 13.19 14.41 -9.69
CA GLY A 57 13.26 12.99 -9.39
C GLY A 57 13.23 12.68 -7.89
N ILE A 58 13.98 13.42 -7.06
CA ILE A 58 13.93 13.30 -5.59
C ILE A 58 12.53 13.63 -5.08
N PHE A 59 11.97 14.76 -5.51
CA PHE A 59 10.64 15.19 -5.07
C PHE A 59 9.56 14.15 -5.39
N LEU A 60 9.53 13.64 -6.63
CA LEU A 60 8.58 12.61 -7.06
C LEU A 60 8.77 11.29 -6.30
N SER A 61 10.01 10.93 -6.00
CA SER A 61 10.34 9.72 -5.24
C SER A 61 9.90 9.80 -3.78
N ILE A 62 10.10 10.96 -3.12
CA ILE A 62 9.55 11.24 -1.79
C ILE A 62 8.02 11.18 -1.82
N PHE A 63 7.42 11.82 -2.83
CA PHE A 63 5.97 11.85 -2.98
C PHE A 63 5.37 10.45 -3.19
N LEU A 64 6.04 9.57 -3.93
CA LEU A 64 5.68 8.15 -4.06
C LEU A 64 5.69 7.44 -2.69
N SER A 65 6.74 7.62 -1.89
CA SER A 65 6.83 7.00 -0.55
C SER A 65 5.73 7.51 0.39
N ILE A 66 5.46 8.82 0.39
CA ILE A 66 4.38 9.41 1.20
C ILE A 66 3.02 8.87 0.76
N THR A 67 2.77 8.84 -0.55
CA THR A 67 1.52 8.32 -1.12
C THR A 67 1.31 6.87 -0.69
N ALA A 68 2.32 6.01 -0.84
CA ALA A 68 2.25 4.62 -0.41
C ALA A 68 1.94 4.48 1.09
N PHE A 69 2.56 5.30 1.93
CA PHE A 69 2.28 5.32 3.38
C PHE A 69 0.84 5.75 3.70
N VAL A 70 0.32 6.78 3.04
CA VAL A 70 -1.06 7.26 3.23
C VAL A 70 -2.06 6.16 2.84
N PHE A 71 -1.90 5.56 1.66
CA PHE A 71 -2.78 4.48 1.21
C PHE A 71 -2.69 3.24 2.11
N TRP A 72 -1.51 2.93 2.65
CA TRP A 72 -1.36 1.87 3.64
C TRP A 72 -2.19 2.13 4.90
N LYS A 73 -2.21 3.37 5.41
CA LYS A 73 -3.04 3.75 6.57
C LYS A 73 -4.53 3.71 6.27
N LEU A 74 -4.93 4.15 5.08
CA LEU A 74 -6.33 4.06 4.63
C LEU A 74 -6.80 2.60 4.55
N ASP A 75 -5.98 1.70 3.98
CA ASP A 75 -6.27 0.27 3.90
C ASP A 75 -6.38 -0.38 5.30
N GLN A 76 -5.51 0.00 6.24
CA GLN A 76 -5.61 -0.47 7.63
C GLN A 76 -6.96 -0.10 8.23
N ARG A 77 -7.41 1.15 8.04
CA ARG A 77 -8.68 1.62 8.58
C ARG A 77 -9.87 0.92 7.95
N THR A 78 -9.93 0.81 6.62
CA THR A 78 -11.07 0.13 5.98
C THR A 78 -11.10 -1.36 6.26
N SER A 79 -9.93 -2.03 6.29
CA SER A 79 -9.83 -3.43 6.71
C SER A 79 -10.39 -3.64 8.12
N PHE A 80 -10.10 -2.71 9.04
CA PHE A 80 -10.65 -2.76 10.40
C PHE A 80 -12.18 -2.65 10.40
N LEU A 81 -12.76 -1.72 9.62
CA LEU A 81 -14.22 -1.54 9.55
C LEU A 81 -14.92 -2.77 8.96
N ILE A 82 -14.35 -3.37 7.90
CA ILE A 82 -14.86 -4.62 7.32
C ILE A 82 -14.87 -5.73 8.38
N LYS A 83 -13.77 -5.89 9.12
CA LYS A 83 -13.69 -6.90 10.19
C LYS A 83 -14.71 -6.68 11.30
N GLN A 84 -15.04 -5.42 11.64
CA GLN A 84 -16.11 -5.13 12.60
C GLN A 84 -17.48 -5.64 12.11
N SER A 85 -17.82 -5.45 10.83
CA SER A 85 -19.06 -6.03 10.29
C SER A 85 -19.04 -7.55 10.24
N GLU A 86 -17.91 -8.17 9.89
CA GLU A 86 -17.79 -9.63 9.91
C GLU A 86 -18.01 -10.22 11.31
N GLU A 87 -17.50 -9.56 12.36
CA GLU A 87 -17.74 -10.01 13.74
C GLU A 87 -19.22 -9.92 14.15
N VAL A 88 -19.97 -8.94 13.63
CA VAL A 88 -21.42 -8.88 13.82
C VAL A 88 -22.09 -10.05 13.10
N PHE A 89 -21.69 -10.36 11.87
CA PHE A 89 -22.23 -11.50 11.13
C PHE A 89 -21.93 -12.84 11.81
N LYS A 90 -20.73 -13.05 12.34
CA LYS A 90 -20.40 -14.26 13.11
C LYS A 90 -21.34 -14.46 14.30
N ARG A 91 -21.70 -13.38 14.99
CA ARG A 91 -22.65 -13.44 16.12
C ARG A 91 -24.06 -13.77 15.65
N LEU A 92 -24.50 -13.18 14.53
CA LEU A 92 -25.81 -13.44 13.95
C LEU A 92 -25.93 -14.89 13.45
N GLU A 93 -24.91 -15.40 12.75
CA GLU A 93 -24.85 -16.79 12.27
C GLU A 93 -24.89 -17.79 13.44
N ARG A 94 -24.11 -17.56 14.51
CA ARG A 94 -24.10 -18.46 15.69
C ARG A 94 -25.44 -18.54 16.42
N ASN A 95 -26.25 -17.48 16.33
CA ASN A 95 -27.57 -17.41 16.95
C ASN A 95 -28.70 -17.82 16.00
N SER A 96 -28.38 -18.14 14.75
CA SER A 96 -29.33 -18.63 13.76
C SER A 96 -29.65 -20.10 14.00
N SER A 97 -30.89 -20.50 13.74
CA SER A 97 -31.30 -21.92 13.73
C SER A 97 -30.76 -22.69 12.52
N ILE A 98 -30.23 -21.98 11.52
CA ILE A 98 -29.69 -22.54 10.28
C ILE A 98 -28.18 -22.33 10.28
N ASP A 99 -27.44 -23.42 10.13
CA ASP A 99 -25.98 -23.40 10.01
C ASP A 99 -25.56 -23.04 8.57
N ILE A 100 -25.38 -21.74 8.33
CA ILE A 100 -24.84 -21.21 7.05
C ILE A 100 -23.31 -21.14 7.12
N GLY A 101 -22.78 -20.66 8.25
CA GLY A 101 -21.37 -20.69 8.60
C GLY A 101 -20.39 -20.03 7.61
N ILE A 102 -20.82 -19.00 6.85
CA ILE A 102 -19.95 -18.33 5.87
C ILE A 102 -18.83 -17.57 6.58
N PHE A 103 -19.19 -16.75 7.58
CA PHE A 103 -18.21 -15.93 8.31
C PHE A 103 -17.60 -16.69 9.48
N CYS A 104 -18.37 -17.57 10.15
CA CYS A 104 -17.87 -18.35 11.28
C CYS A 104 -16.79 -19.36 10.86
N ASN A 105 -16.92 -19.98 9.69
CA ASN A 105 -15.99 -21.01 9.23
C ASN A 105 -14.90 -20.47 8.29
N GLU A 106 -14.91 -19.18 7.92
CA GLU A 106 -13.96 -18.61 6.97
C GLU A 106 -12.49 -18.89 7.35
N GLU A 107 -12.12 -18.59 8.60
CA GLU A 107 -10.75 -18.73 9.08
C GLU A 107 -10.30 -20.20 9.15
N SER A 108 -11.15 -21.09 9.66
CA SER A 108 -10.86 -22.52 9.73
C SER A 108 -10.78 -23.15 8.33
N ASN A 109 -11.64 -22.71 7.40
CA ASN A 109 -11.61 -23.11 6.00
C ASN A 109 -10.32 -22.63 5.32
N LEU A 110 -9.88 -21.40 5.57
CA LEU A 110 -8.64 -20.86 5.02
C LEU A 110 -7.41 -21.61 5.54
N ILE A 111 -7.37 -21.92 6.85
CA ILE A 111 -6.30 -22.73 7.46
C ILE A 111 -6.26 -24.12 6.82
N ARG A 112 -7.40 -24.78 6.71
CA ARG A 112 -7.52 -26.11 6.09
C ARG A 112 -7.08 -26.09 4.62
N ALA A 113 -7.50 -25.09 3.86
CA ALA A 113 -7.12 -24.93 2.46
C ALA A 113 -5.63 -24.64 2.26
N ASN A 114 -4.94 -24.12 3.28
CA ASN A 114 -3.52 -23.81 3.27
C ASN A 114 -2.65 -24.88 3.95
N MET A 115 -3.25 -25.91 4.54
CA MET A 115 -2.53 -27.01 5.18
C MET A 115 -1.69 -27.77 4.15
N GLY A 116 -0.43 -28.07 4.48
CA GLY A 116 0.51 -28.78 3.59
C GLY A 116 0.99 -28.00 2.36
N LYS A 117 0.49 -26.78 2.11
CA LYS A 117 0.93 -25.95 0.97
C LYS A 117 2.20 -25.17 1.30
N LYS A 118 3.10 -25.09 0.33
CA LYS A 118 4.28 -24.20 0.35
C LYS A 118 3.84 -22.74 0.33
N TYR A 119 4.70 -21.83 0.80
CA TYR A 119 4.39 -20.40 1.00
C TYR A 119 3.75 -19.73 -0.23
N LEU A 120 4.29 -19.95 -1.43
CA LEU A 120 3.79 -19.38 -2.69
C LEU A 120 2.43 -19.93 -3.15
N SER A 121 2.06 -21.13 -2.68
CA SER A 121 0.81 -21.79 -3.07
C SER A 121 -0.31 -21.54 -2.06
N LYS A 122 -0.03 -20.85 -0.95
CA LYS A 122 -1.04 -20.51 0.06
C LYS A 122 -1.97 -19.42 -0.47
N ILE A 123 -3.26 -19.56 -0.18
CA ILE A 123 -4.24 -18.51 -0.34
C ILE A 123 -3.87 -17.39 0.63
N LEU A 124 -3.52 -16.23 0.07
CA LEU A 124 -3.19 -15.03 0.81
C LEU A 124 -4.44 -14.17 0.95
N THR A 125 -4.55 -13.45 2.07
CA THR A 125 -5.64 -12.51 2.26
C THR A 125 -5.39 -11.23 1.45
N TYR A 126 -6.46 -10.60 0.98
CA TYR A 126 -6.39 -9.26 0.36
C TYR A 126 -5.66 -8.25 1.26
N GLY A 127 -5.86 -8.37 2.59
CA GLY A 127 -5.09 -7.70 3.65
C GLY A 127 -3.59 -7.70 3.40
N LEU A 128 -3.02 -8.89 3.23
CA LEU A 128 -1.58 -9.06 3.10
C LEU A 128 -1.07 -8.51 1.76
N ILE A 129 -1.76 -8.83 0.66
CA ILE A 129 -1.33 -8.45 -0.70
C ILE A 129 -1.26 -6.94 -0.81
N PHE A 130 -2.32 -6.21 -0.43
CA PHE A 130 -2.36 -4.76 -0.57
C PHE A 130 -1.28 -4.08 0.27
N ARG A 131 -1.11 -4.50 1.54
CA ARG A 131 -0.07 -3.96 2.42
C ARG A 131 1.34 -4.22 1.88
N ALA A 132 1.58 -5.40 1.32
CA ALA A 132 2.85 -5.71 0.68
C ALA A 132 3.09 -4.80 -0.54
N THR A 133 2.08 -4.59 -1.38
CA THR A 133 2.15 -3.67 -2.52
C THR A 133 2.48 -2.24 -2.09
N PHE A 134 1.81 -1.69 -1.07
CA PHE A 134 2.14 -0.36 -0.54
C PHE A 134 3.57 -0.31 0.00
N LEU A 135 4.00 -1.32 0.76
CA LEU A 135 5.36 -1.37 1.29
C LEU A 135 6.41 -1.38 0.17
N ILE A 136 6.24 -2.24 -0.83
CA ILE A 136 7.15 -2.35 -1.97
C ILE A 136 7.25 -1.01 -2.72
N MET A 137 6.11 -0.38 -3.04
CA MET A 137 6.11 0.91 -3.73
C MET A 137 6.72 2.02 -2.87
N GLY A 138 6.50 2.00 -1.56
CA GLY A 138 7.13 2.92 -0.62
C GLY A 138 8.66 2.78 -0.60
N LEU A 139 9.16 1.54 -0.60
CA LEU A 139 10.59 1.24 -0.69
C LEU A 139 11.18 1.65 -2.04
N ILE A 140 10.47 1.45 -3.15
CA ILE A 140 10.88 1.93 -4.48
C ILE A 140 11.07 3.45 -4.47
N GLY A 141 10.15 4.20 -3.83
CA GLY A 141 10.31 5.64 -3.66
C GLY A 141 11.56 6.01 -2.86
N LEU A 142 11.86 5.31 -1.76
CA LEU A 142 13.08 5.55 -0.98
C LEU A 142 14.35 5.24 -1.78
N ILE A 143 14.35 4.15 -2.55
CA ILE A 143 15.45 3.81 -3.47
C ILE A 143 15.61 4.90 -4.54
N GLY A 144 14.51 5.42 -5.08
CA GLY A 144 14.53 6.53 -6.03
C GLY A 144 15.22 7.77 -5.48
N VAL A 145 14.96 8.14 -4.22
CA VAL A 145 15.66 9.25 -3.54
C VAL A 145 17.17 9.02 -3.51
N LEU A 146 17.61 7.80 -3.18
CA LEU A 146 19.03 7.46 -3.16
C LEU A 146 19.66 7.57 -4.54
N ILE A 147 19.00 7.02 -5.58
CA ILE A 147 19.49 7.07 -6.96
C ILE A 147 19.67 8.52 -7.42
N PHE A 148 18.66 9.37 -7.26
CA PHE A 148 18.77 10.77 -7.69
C PHE A 148 19.76 11.58 -6.85
N SER A 149 19.90 11.27 -5.56
CA SER A 149 20.92 11.91 -4.72
C SER A 149 22.34 11.60 -5.21
N LEU A 150 22.59 10.36 -5.64
CA LEU A 150 23.87 9.96 -6.24
C LEU A 150 24.13 10.69 -7.56
N ILE A 151 23.12 10.83 -8.42
CA ILE A 151 23.23 11.58 -9.70
C ILE A 151 23.62 13.05 -9.44
N ILE A 152 23.02 13.68 -8.44
CA ILE A 152 23.37 15.07 -8.07
C ILE A 152 24.80 15.14 -7.54
N PHE A 153 25.19 14.20 -6.69
CA PHE A 153 26.54 14.15 -6.12
C PHE A 153 27.62 14.00 -7.20
N GLU A 154 27.40 13.11 -8.17
CA GLU A 154 28.30 12.90 -9.31
C GLU A 154 28.48 14.20 -10.13
N LYS A 155 27.38 14.91 -10.40
CA LYS A 155 27.43 16.20 -11.09
C LYS A 155 28.26 17.24 -10.33
N ILE A 156 28.02 17.39 -9.02
CA ILE A 156 28.76 18.34 -8.17
C ILE A 156 30.26 17.99 -8.14
N SER A 157 30.61 16.71 -8.04
CA SER A 157 31.99 16.25 -8.01
C SER A 157 32.74 16.54 -9.32
N PHE A 158 32.05 16.56 -10.46
CA PHE A 158 32.65 16.88 -11.76
C PHE A 158 32.78 18.38 -11.99
N GLU A 159 31.88 19.19 -11.42
CA GLU A 159 31.89 20.66 -11.52
C GLU A 159 32.94 21.32 -10.61
N THR A 160 33.43 20.65 -9.55
CA THR A 160 34.55 21.16 -8.76
C THR A 160 35.88 21.04 -9.53
N PRO A 161 36.50 22.15 -9.96
CA PRO A 161 37.80 22.07 -10.63
C PRO A 161 38.85 21.57 -9.63
N LYS A 162 39.67 20.59 -10.04
CA LYS A 162 40.92 20.24 -9.33
C LYS A 162 41.70 21.54 -9.10
N LYS A 163 41.81 21.96 -7.85
CA LYS A 163 42.55 23.15 -7.43
C LYS A 163 44.04 22.93 -7.74
N ASN A 164 44.50 23.46 -8.87
CA ASN A 164 45.87 23.75 -9.30
C ASN A 164 47.04 23.04 -8.58
N ASP A 165 47.47 21.88 -9.10
CA ASP A 165 48.84 21.37 -8.93
C ASP A 165 49.75 21.93 -10.03
N THR A 166 49.98 23.24 -10.07
CA THR A 166 50.91 23.81 -11.08
C THR A 166 51.70 25.04 -10.62
N THR A 167 51.84 25.27 -9.32
CA THR A 167 52.76 26.28 -8.81
C THR A 167 53.73 25.65 -7.81
N LEU A 168 54.71 24.89 -8.32
CA LEU A 168 56.02 24.65 -7.70
C LEU A 168 57.01 24.03 -8.72
N ILE A 169 56.99 24.52 -9.97
CA ILE A 169 58.14 24.36 -10.90
C ILE A 169 58.34 25.70 -11.62
N SER A 170 58.85 26.70 -10.91
CA SER A 170 59.77 27.68 -11.53
C SER A 170 60.39 28.59 -10.47
N LYS A 171 61.73 28.50 -10.43
CA LYS A 171 62.73 29.41 -9.83
C LYS A 171 63.02 29.23 -8.35
#